data_AF-A0A8R1HPG0-F1
#
_entry.id   AF-A0A8R1HPG0-F1
#
_cell.length_a   1.000
_cell.length_b   1.000
_cell.length_c   1.000
_cell.angle_alpha   90.00
_cell.angle_beta   90.00
_cell.angle_gamma   90.00
#
_symmetry.space_group_name_H-M   'P 1'
#
loop_
_entity.id
_entity.type
_entity.pdbx_description
1 polymer ?
#
loop_
_entity_poly.entity_id
_entity_poly.type
_entity_poly.pdbx_seq_one_letter_code
_entity_poly.pdbx_strand_id
1 'polypeptide(L)'
;MNELKIHKEKTGVERFSRQPSETMNTLKQMRARGVDIQLGLPFEMWDAPSAEVTALRQGCETIIEEYEDVLEDWFLHKEKLDHLLIRLCKQEYLKGTNMECLPVSKPLRTEF
;
A
#
# COMPACT_ATOMS: atom_id res chain seq x y z
N MET A 1 -12.29 7.55 7.17
CA MET A 1 -11.11 6.89 6.58
C MET A 1 -10.86 5.61 7.37
N ASN A 2 -11.01 4.43 6.77
CA ASN A 2 -10.86 3.18 7.52
C ASN A 2 -9.36 2.90 7.74
N GLU A 3 -8.91 2.84 9.00
CA GLU A 3 -7.52 2.49 9.34
C GLU A 3 -7.22 1.04 8.93
N LEU A 4 -6.18 0.87 8.12
CA LEU A 4 -5.67 -0.44 7.71
C LEU A 4 -4.55 -0.86 8.67
N LYS A 5 -4.65 -2.08 9.19
CA LYS A 5 -3.64 -2.72 10.03
C LYS A 5 -2.69 -3.55 9.17
N ILE A 6 -1.42 -3.62 9.58
CA ILE A 6 -0.42 -4.43 8.90
C ILE A 6 -0.33 -5.85 9.46
N HIS A 7 -0.43 -6.83 8.58
CA HIS A 7 -0.22 -8.26 8.81
C HIS A 7 1.20 -8.59 8.35
N LYS A 8 2.12 -8.86 9.28
CA LYS A 8 3.53 -9.11 8.98
C LYS A 8 3.75 -10.49 8.36
N GLU A 9 2.83 -11.41 8.60
CA GLU A 9 2.83 -12.79 8.12
C GLU A 9 2.35 -12.93 6.66
N LYS A 10 1.74 -11.89 6.10
CA LYS A 10 1.23 -11.87 4.72
C LYS A 10 2.19 -11.14 3.78
N THR A 11 1.96 -11.24 2.47
CA THR A 11 2.74 -10.55 1.43
C THR A 11 1.84 -9.74 0.49
N GLY A 12 2.43 -8.75 -0.20
CA GLY A 12 1.69 -7.91 -1.15
C GLY A 12 0.55 -7.11 -0.51
N VAL A 13 -0.56 -6.97 -1.25
CA VAL A 13 -1.75 -6.21 -0.83
C VAL A 13 -2.48 -6.83 0.35
N GLU A 14 -2.37 -8.16 0.52
CA GLU A 14 -3.02 -8.89 1.61
C GLU A 14 -2.47 -8.54 2.99
N ARG A 15 -1.30 -7.87 3.03
CA ARG A 15 -0.73 -7.32 4.26
C ARG A 15 -1.61 -6.25 4.90
N PHE A 16 -2.45 -5.58 4.14
CA PHE A 16 -3.28 -4.50 4.62
C PHE A 16 -4.70 -5.00 4.86
N SER A 17 -5.15 -4.99 6.12
CA SER A 17 -6.49 -5.46 6.47
C SER A 17 -7.09 -4.62 7.59
N ARG A 18 -8.42 -4.54 7.62
CA ARG A 18 -9.14 -3.89 8.73
C ARG A 18 -9.13 -4.73 10.00
N GLN A 19 -8.98 -6.05 9.86
CA GLN A 19 -8.90 -6.96 10.99
C GLN A 19 -7.48 -6.95 11.58
N PRO A 20 -7.32 -7.10 12.90
CA PRO A 20 -6.00 -7.30 13.51
C PRO A 20 -5.43 -8.68 13.13
N SER A 21 -4.10 -8.80 13.04
CA SER A 21 -3.48 -10.11 12.79
C SER A 21 -3.55 -11.01 14.01
N GLU A 22 -3.54 -12.32 13.78
CA GLU A 22 -3.60 -13.33 14.84
C GLU A 22 -2.40 -13.23 15.79
N THR A 23 -1.21 -13.03 15.24
CA THR A 23 0.03 -12.80 16.00
C THR A 23 -0.11 -11.56 16.89
N MET A 24 -0.57 -10.43 16.34
CA MET A 24 -0.71 -9.19 17.12
C MET A 24 -1.79 -9.31 18.20
N ASN A 25 -2.89 -10.01 17.93
CA ASN A 25 -3.90 -10.32 18.94
C ASN A 25 -3.32 -11.14 20.09
N THR A 26 -2.50 -12.15 19.77
CA THR A 26 -1.86 -13.00 20.78
C THR A 26 -0.92 -12.19 21.66
N LEU A 27 -0.07 -11.34 21.06
CA LEU A 27 0.84 -10.47 21.80
C LEU A 27 0.08 -9.50 22.73
N LYS A 28 -1.03 -8.92 22.25
CA LYS A 28 -1.88 -8.03 23.06
C LYS A 28 -2.52 -8.76 24.24
N GLN A 29 -2.99 -9.99 24.03
CA GLN A 29 -3.56 -10.81 25.11
C GLN A 29 -2.52 -11.20 26.16
N MET A 30 -1.30 -11.56 25.74
CA MET A 30 -0.20 -11.87 26.66
C MET A 30 0.18 -10.65 27.51
N ARG A 31 0.32 -9.48 26.89
CA ARG A 31 0.54 -8.22 27.61
C ARG A 31 -0.58 -7.92 28.60
N ALA A 32 -1.84 -8.10 28.20
CA ALA A 32 -3.00 -7.89 29.08
C ALA A 32 -3.01 -8.84 30.30
N ARG A 33 -2.34 -9.99 30.21
CA ARG A 33 -2.13 -10.94 31.32
C ARG A 33 -0.89 -10.63 32.17
N GLY A 34 -0.22 -9.50 31.94
CA GLY A 34 0.93 -9.06 32.73
C GLY A 34 2.28 -9.61 32.23
N VAL A 35 2.32 -10.24 31.06
CA VAL A 35 3.60 -10.63 30.43
C VAL A 35 4.29 -9.38 29.89
N ASP A 36 5.54 -9.16 30.30
CA ASP A 36 6.36 -8.10 29.72
C ASP A 36 6.76 -8.46 28.28
N ILE A 37 6.35 -7.64 27.32
CA ILE A 37 6.63 -7.81 25.89
C ILE A 37 7.26 -6.53 25.37
N GLN A 38 8.52 -6.63 24.97
CA GLN A 38 9.32 -5.53 24.44
C GLN A 38 9.50 -5.70 22.92
N LEU A 39 8.72 -4.94 22.15
CA LEU A 39 8.85 -4.87 20.68
C LEU A 39 9.71 -3.70 20.19
N GLY A 40 10.30 -2.92 21.11
CA GLY A 40 11.07 -1.72 20.77
C GLY A 40 10.23 -0.56 20.21
N LEU A 41 8.91 -0.60 20.35
CA LEU A 41 7.96 0.41 19.84
C LEU A 41 6.82 0.63 20.86
N PRO A 42 6.22 1.84 20.91
CA PRO A 42 5.03 2.12 21.72
C PRO A 42 3.86 1.18 21.40
N PHE A 43 2.99 0.91 22.38
CA PHE A 43 1.87 -0.01 22.23
C PHE A 43 0.92 0.37 21.10
N GLU A 44 0.71 1.68 20.94
CA GLU A 44 -0.19 2.29 19.98
C GLU A 44 0.29 2.03 18.53
N MET A 45 1.59 1.79 18.36
CA MET A 45 2.23 1.57 17.06
C MET A 45 2.33 0.09 16.69
N TRP A 46 1.79 -0.81 17.50
CA TRP A 46 1.88 -2.26 17.30
C TRP A 46 1.19 -2.75 16.02
N ASP A 47 0.07 -2.13 15.63
CA ASP A 47 -0.63 -2.45 14.39
C ASP A 47 -0.29 -1.48 13.25
N ALA A 48 0.52 -0.46 13.54
CA ALA A 48 0.79 0.62 12.60
C ALA A 48 1.78 0.19 11.52
N PRO A 49 1.63 0.70 10.28
CA PRO A 49 2.68 0.63 9.29
C PRO A 49 3.97 1.29 9.78
N SER A 50 5.12 0.86 9.24
CA SER A 50 6.37 1.56 9.50
C SER A 50 6.33 2.97 8.91
N ALA A 51 7.20 3.86 9.41
CA ALA A 51 7.25 5.24 8.94
C ALA A 51 7.51 5.33 7.43
N GLU A 52 8.36 4.45 6.90
CA GLU A 52 8.68 4.36 5.48
C GLU A 52 7.46 3.96 4.64
N VAL A 53 6.67 2.98 5.10
CA VAL A 53 5.44 2.56 4.42
C VAL A 53 4.38 3.67 4.46
N THR A 54 4.26 4.37 5.58
CA THR A 54 3.36 5.53 5.72
C THR A 54 3.76 6.65 4.76
N ALA A 55 5.05 6.98 4.68
CA ALA A 55 5.56 8.01 3.77
C ALA A 55 5.32 7.63 2.30
N LEU A 56 5.58 6.38 1.92
CA LEU A 56 5.30 5.89 0.56
C LEU A 56 3.81 5.94 0.23
N ARG A 57 2.95 5.58 1.18
CA ARG A 57 1.49 5.66 1.00
C ARG A 57 1.04 7.10 0.78
N GLN A 58 1.55 8.06 1.55
CA GLN A 58 1.25 9.48 1.35
C GLN A 58 1.66 9.96 -0.03
N GLY A 59 2.82 9.50 -0.54
CA GLY A 59 3.25 9.75 -1.92
C GLY A 59 2.26 9.21 -2.95
N CYS A 60 1.77 7.97 -2.76
CA CYS A 60 0.74 7.40 -3.64
C CYS A 60 -0.59 8.17 -3.57
N GLU A 61 -1.02 8.58 -2.38
CA GLU A 61 -2.24 9.38 -2.18
C GLU A 61 -2.12 10.73 -2.91
N THR A 62 -0.96 11.38 -2.83
CA THR A 62 -0.68 12.63 -3.57
C THR A 62 -0.77 12.43 -5.09
N ILE A 63 -0.23 11.33 -5.62
CA ILE A 63 -0.32 11.00 -7.05
C ILE A 63 -1.78 10.75 -7.46
N ILE A 64 -2.57 10.10 -6.62
CA ILE A 64 -4.00 9.87 -6.92
C ILE A 64 -4.75 11.20 -6.99
N GLU A 65 -4.50 12.10 -6.04
CA GLU A 65 -5.12 13.43 -6.01
C GLU A 65 -4.71 14.29 -7.21
N GLU A 66 -3.44 14.25 -7.61
CA GLU A 66 -2.92 15.08 -8.70
C GLU A 66 -3.41 14.61 -10.09
N TYR A 67 -3.62 13.30 -10.26
CA TYR A 67 -3.92 12.68 -11.57
C TYR A 67 -5.31 12.01 -11.58
N GLU A 68 -6.25 12.46 -10.75
CA GLU A 68 -7.59 11.88 -10.61
C GLU A 68 -8.33 11.76 -11.96
N ASP A 69 -8.28 12.80 -12.79
CA ASP A 69 -8.88 12.84 -14.12
C ASP A 69 -8.29 11.80 -15.08
N VAL A 70 -6.97 11.63 -15.06
CA VAL A 70 -6.28 10.60 -15.85
C VAL A 70 -6.65 9.20 -15.37
N LEU A 71 -6.77 9.01 -14.06
CA LEU A 71 -7.17 7.74 -13.46
C LEU A 71 -8.61 7.36 -13.82
N GLU A 72 -9.54 8.31 -13.78
CA GLU A 72 -10.93 8.11 -14.19
C GLU A 72 -11.05 7.77 -15.67
N ASP A 73 -10.39 8.54 -16.55
CA ASP A 73 -10.37 8.26 -17.99
C ASP A 73 -9.79 6.88 -18.28
N TRP A 74 -8.67 6.54 -17.63
CA TRP A 74 -8.07 5.22 -17.75
C TRP A 74 -9.04 4.11 -17.30
N PHE A 75 -9.71 4.28 -16.16
CA PHE A 75 -10.62 3.28 -15.64
C PHE A 75 -11.81 3.02 -16.58
N LEU A 76 -12.38 4.08 -17.17
CA LEU A 76 -13.51 4.00 -18.11
C LEU A 76 -13.12 3.39 -19.46
N HIS A 77 -11.88 3.59 -19.89
CA HIS A 77 -11.40 3.19 -21.21
C HIS A 77 -10.30 2.11 -21.18
N LYS A 78 -10.11 1.42 -20.05
CA LYS A 78 -9.01 0.47 -19.79
C LYS A 78 -8.84 -0.63 -20.82
N GLU A 79 -9.89 -1.03 -21.54
CA GLU A 79 -9.82 -2.03 -22.61
C GLU A 79 -9.11 -1.53 -23.87
N LYS A 80 -9.05 -0.20 -24.03
CA LYS A 80 -8.48 0.50 -25.20
C LYS A 80 -7.16 1.20 -24.90
N LEU A 81 -6.79 1.29 -23.62
CA LEU A 81 -5.63 2.05 -23.15
C LEU A 81 -4.54 1.12 -22.63
N ASP A 82 -3.29 1.61 -22.66
CA ASP A 82 -2.15 0.91 -22.07
C ASP A 82 -2.37 0.67 -20.56
N HIS A 83 -1.62 -0.27 -19.99
CA HIS A 83 -1.67 -0.56 -18.56
C HIS A 83 -1.51 0.71 -17.71
N LEU A 84 -2.21 0.82 -16.58
CA LEU A 84 -2.26 2.04 -15.76
C LEU A 84 -0.87 2.63 -15.46
N LEU A 85 0.09 1.79 -15.06
CA LEU A 85 1.47 2.19 -14.83
C LEU A 85 2.13 2.88 -16.03
N ILE A 86 1.82 2.47 -17.26
CA ILE A 86 2.33 3.11 -18.46
C ILE A 86 1.65 4.47 -18.66
N ARG A 87 0.32 4.53 -18.54
CA ARG A 87 -0.39 5.81 -18.67
C ARG A 87 0.06 6.80 -17.61
N LEU A 88 -0.10 6.45 -16.34
CA LEU A 88 0.18 7.33 -15.21
C LEU A 88 1.67 7.64 -15.04
N CYS A 89 2.53 6.61 -14.96
CA CYS A 89 3.92 6.84 -14.60
C CYS A 89 4.77 7.29 -15.79
N LYS A 90 4.61 6.69 -16.97
CA LYS A 90 5.40 7.07 -18.15
C LYS A 90 4.88 8.34 -18.80
N GLN A 91 3.58 8.41 -19.11
CA GLN A 91 3.05 9.50 -19.94
C GLN A 91 2.85 10.77 -19.12
N GLU A 92 2.29 10.67 -17.92
CA GLU A 92 2.01 11.85 -17.11
C GLU A 92 3.17 12.24 -16.19
N TYR A 93 3.58 11.33 -15.30
CA TYR A 93 4.53 11.66 -14.23
C TYR A 93 5.96 11.89 -14.74
N LEU A 94 6.47 10.98 -15.59
CA LEU A 94 7.80 11.08 -16.18
C LEU A 94 7.82 11.84 -17.52
N LYS A 95 6.66 12.20 -18.07
CA LYS A 95 6.55 12.94 -19.35
C LYS A 95 7.38 12.33 -20.49
N GLY A 96 7.47 11.01 -20.54
CA GLY A 96 8.21 10.27 -21.58
C GLY A 96 9.74 10.27 -21.44
N THR A 97 10.31 10.67 -20.30
CA THR A 97 11.76 10.57 -20.04
C THR A 97 12.21 9.14 -19.67
N ASN A 98 13.51 8.96 -19.40
CA ASN A 98 14.18 7.66 -19.27
C ASN A 98 13.42 6.67 -18.37
N MET A 99 13.06 5.51 -18.94
CA MET A 99 12.25 4.46 -18.31
C MET A 99 13.06 3.26 -17.80
N GLU A 100 14.38 3.34 -17.79
CA GLU A 100 15.26 2.23 -17.38
C GLU A 100 14.94 1.67 -15.98
N CYS A 101 14.31 2.48 -15.12
CA CYS A 101 13.93 2.09 -13.76
C CYS A 101 12.46 1.68 -13.58
N LEU A 102 11.64 1.66 -14.63
CA LEU A 102 10.25 1.16 -14.61
C LEU A 102 10.24 -0.32 -15.01
N PRO A 103 10.22 -1.28 -14.07
CA PRO A 103 10.18 -2.68 -14.40
C PRO A 103 8.79 -3.03 -14.95
N VAL A 104 8.64 -3.05 -16.27
CA VAL A 104 7.46 -3.66 -16.91
C VAL A 104 7.60 -5.18 -16.84
N SER A 105 7.64 -5.75 -15.64
CA SER A 105 7.86 -7.18 -15.46
C SER A 105 7.07 -7.78 -14.30
N LYS A 106 5.79 -7.43 -14.23
CA LYS A 106 4.70 -8.36 -13.89
C LYS A 106 3.40 -7.58 -13.97
N PRO A 107 2.35 -8.11 -14.61
CA PRO A 107 1.03 -7.53 -14.49
C PRO A 107 0.70 -7.41 -13.01
N LEU A 108 0.33 -6.21 -12.55
CA LEU A 108 -0.35 -6.09 -11.28
C LEU A 108 -1.59 -6.97 -11.43
N ARG A 109 -1.72 -7.98 -10.57
CA ARG A 109 -2.81 -8.93 -10.64
C ARG A 109 -4.10 -8.15 -10.36
N THR A 110 -4.79 -7.72 -11.41
CA THR A 110 -6.07 -7.03 -11.34
C THR A 110 -7.15 -8.09 -11.16
N GLU A 111 -7.14 -8.75 -10.01
CA GLU A 111 -8.29 -9.48 -9.51
C GLU A 111 -8.91 -8.58 -8.44
N PHE A 112 -9.83 -7.72 -8.89
CA PHE A 112 -10.79 -7.05 -8.03
C PHE A 112 -12.13 -7.78 -8.13
#